data_AF-A0A3M1U4L7-F1
#
_entry.id   AF-A0A3M1U4L7-F1
#
_cell.length_a   1.000
_cell.length_b   1.000
_cell.length_c   1.000
_cell.angle_alpha   90.00
_cell.angle_beta   90.00
_cell.angle_gamma   90.00
#
_symmetry.space_group_name_H-M   'P 1'
#
loop_
_entity.id
_entity.type
_entity.pdbx_description
1 polymer ?
#
loop_
_entity_poly.entity_id
_entity_poly.type
_entity_poly.pdbx_seq_one_letter_code
_entity_poly.pdbx_strand_id
1 'polypeptide(L)'
;MVGILCVCLSFQIQFVTPDRYQVTHGVEIQGGIQRVRFSDDDRLIVEARRPFTVAEPSVEVIFEATSPTETPQDLGVEVEAMCTGSPAIQRIEYYNFTTQTWEVVDERNAPDFDQVISTHGRAPAPDYVEDGTRKMRIKVGYHDRGVTFLSWSGQYDRILWGVVP
;
A
#
# COMPACT_ATOMS: atom_id res chain seq x y z
N MET A 1 17.27 -48.76 7.21
CA MET A 1 17.44 -47.29 7.27
C MET A 1 16.32 -46.68 6.44
N VAL A 2 15.31 -46.11 7.09
CA VAL A 2 14.24 -45.36 6.39
C VAL A 2 14.74 -43.93 6.29
N GLY A 3 15.11 -43.50 5.08
CA GLY A 3 15.46 -42.12 4.81
C GLY A 3 14.21 -41.27 4.88
N ILE A 4 14.07 -40.52 5.97
CA ILE A 4 13.10 -39.43 6.06
C ILE A 4 13.58 -38.36 5.08
N LEU A 5 12.94 -38.28 3.91
CA LEU A 5 13.04 -37.09 3.07
C LEU A 5 12.46 -35.93 3.87
N CYS A 6 13.34 -35.10 4.41
CA CYS A 6 12.99 -33.77 4.86
C CYS A 6 12.59 -32.97 3.62
N VAL A 7 11.29 -32.92 3.33
CA VAL A 7 10.74 -31.98 2.36
C VAL A 7 10.88 -30.59 3.01
N CYS A 8 11.95 -29.89 2.67
CA CYS A 8 12.06 -28.47 2.93
C CYS A 8 10.99 -27.79 2.07
N LEU A 9 9.81 -27.54 2.62
CA LEU A 9 8.78 -26.73 1.98
C LEU A 9 9.36 -25.33 1.80
N SER A 10 9.80 -25.02 0.59
CA SER A 10 10.18 -23.65 0.22
C SER A 10 8.90 -22.83 0.21
N PHE A 11 8.73 -21.96 1.21
CA PHE A 11 7.64 -21.01 1.24
C PHE A 11 7.89 -19.98 0.12
N GLN A 12 7.09 -20.01 -0.95
CA GLN A 12 7.22 -19.11 -2.09
C GLN A 12 6.32 -17.90 -1.87
N ILE A 13 6.90 -16.70 -1.93
CA ILE A 13 6.15 -15.46 -1.93
C ILE A 13 5.51 -15.30 -3.29
N GLN A 14 4.20 -15.11 -3.32
CA GLN A 14 3.45 -14.75 -4.52
C GLN A 14 3.22 -13.25 -4.55
N PHE A 15 3.66 -12.62 -5.64
CA PHE A 15 3.46 -11.19 -5.86
C PHE A 15 2.13 -10.90 -6.56
N VAL A 16 1.38 -9.94 -6.04
CA VAL A 16 0.07 -9.54 -6.57
C VAL A 16 0.03 -8.03 -6.77
N THR A 17 -0.32 -7.58 -7.98
CA THR A 17 -0.52 -6.16 -8.28
C THR A 17 -1.99 -5.75 -8.09
N PRO A 18 -2.29 -4.46 -7.86
CA PRO A 18 -3.66 -4.00 -7.73
C PRO A 18 -4.51 -4.17 -9.00
N ASP A 19 -5.78 -4.55 -8.80
CA ASP A 19 -6.82 -4.57 -9.84
C ASP A 19 -7.55 -3.23 -9.98
N ARG A 20 -7.59 -2.44 -8.91
CA ARG A 20 -8.26 -1.13 -8.87
C ARG A 20 -7.61 -0.20 -7.86
N TYR A 21 -7.89 1.08 -8.01
CA TYR A 21 -7.56 2.11 -7.03
C TYR A 21 -8.69 3.12 -6.89
N GLN A 22 -8.71 3.83 -5.77
CA GLN A 22 -9.63 4.93 -5.50
C GLN A 22 -8.89 6.05 -4.77
N VAL A 23 -8.92 7.26 -5.33
CA VAL A 23 -8.45 8.46 -4.62
C VAL A 23 -9.52 8.89 -3.63
N THR A 24 -9.20 8.89 -2.33
CA THR A 24 -10.11 9.31 -1.25
C THR A 24 -9.80 10.71 -0.74
N HIS A 25 -8.53 11.15 -0.84
CA HIS A 25 -8.11 12.52 -0.54
C HIS A 25 -7.15 13.05 -1.61
N GLY A 26 -7.24 14.37 -1.86
CA GLY A 26 -6.50 15.03 -2.93
C GLY A 26 -7.28 15.13 -4.23
N VAL A 27 -6.58 15.50 -5.32
CA VAL A 27 -7.13 15.55 -6.67
C VAL A 27 -6.23 14.76 -7.61
N GLU A 28 -6.79 13.82 -8.34
CA GLU A 28 -6.07 13.08 -9.36
C GLU A 28 -5.67 14.02 -10.51
N ILE A 29 -4.37 14.13 -10.77
CA ILE A 29 -3.80 14.88 -11.90
C ILE A 29 -3.44 13.94 -13.04
N GLN A 30 -2.93 12.75 -12.69
CA GLN A 30 -2.52 11.72 -13.63
C GLN A 30 -2.93 10.36 -13.07
N GLY A 31 -3.95 9.74 -13.66
CA GLY A 31 -4.54 8.48 -13.16
C GLY A 31 -4.55 7.32 -14.15
N GLY A 32 -4.62 6.10 -13.63
CA GLY A 32 -4.68 4.88 -14.41
C GLY A 32 -4.00 3.73 -13.69
N ILE A 33 -4.72 2.61 -13.55
CA ILE A 33 -4.23 1.44 -12.81
C ILE A 33 -2.93 0.86 -13.37
N GLN A 34 -2.64 1.08 -14.66
CA GLN A 34 -1.41 0.55 -15.29
C GLN A 34 -0.14 1.20 -14.71
N ARG A 35 -0.25 2.44 -14.22
CA ARG A 35 0.84 3.25 -13.64
C ARG A 35 1.30 2.85 -12.24
N VAL A 36 0.65 1.84 -11.66
CA VAL A 36 1.02 1.35 -10.32
C VAL A 36 1.37 -0.14 -10.35
N ARG A 37 1.44 -0.73 -11.54
CA ARG A 37 1.68 -2.18 -11.74
C ARG A 37 3.15 -2.50 -12.01
N PHE A 38 3.89 -1.56 -12.55
CA PHE A 38 5.27 -1.72 -12.97
C PHE A 38 6.08 -0.56 -12.42
N SER A 39 7.37 -0.80 -12.18
CA SER A 39 8.32 0.28 -11.91
C SER A 39 8.87 0.72 -13.26
N ASP A 40 8.29 1.77 -13.81
CA ASP A 40 8.57 2.28 -15.16
C ASP A 40 8.61 3.80 -15.25
N ASP A 41 8.69 4.49 -14.10
CA ASP A 41 8.64 5.94 -13.96
C ASP A 41 7.33 6.60 -14.46
N ASP A 42 6.30 5.83 -14.83
CA ASP A 42 4.94 6.36 -15.12
C ASP A 42 4.06 6.26 -13.87
N ARG A 43 3.71 7.42 -13.29
CA ARG A 43 3.16 7.48 -11.92
C ARG A 43 1.69 7.86 -11.87
N LEU A 44 0.97 7.31 -10.91
CA LEU A 44 -0.27 7.89 -10.40
C LEU A 44 0.09 9.15 -9.60
N ILE A 45 -0.36 10.32 -10.04
CA ILE A 45 -0.10 11.61 -9.38
C ILE A 45 -1.39 12.15 -8.79
N VAL A 46 -1.36 12.38 -7.48
CA VAL A 46 -2.46 13.00 -6.73
C VAL A 46 -1.96 14.27 -6.07
N GLU A 47 -2.52 15.40 -6.48
CA GLU A 47 -2.26 16.71 -5.89
C GLU A 47 -2.91 16.80 -4.51
N ALA A 48 -2.15 17.29 -3.54
CA ALA A 48 -2.61 17.47 -2.18
C ALA A 48 -3.72 18.52 -2.08
N ARG A 49 -4.72 18.22 -1.26
CA ARG A 49 -5.71 19.19 -0.81
C ARG A 49 -5.61 19.31 0.68
N ARG A 50 -5.64 20.54 1.18
CA ARG A 50 -5.60 20.78 2.62
C ARG A 50 -6.91 20.27 3.24
N PRO A 51 -6.87 19.29 4.15
CA PRO A 51 -8.08 18.79 4.78
C PRO A 51 -8.69 19.83 5.72
N PHE A 52 -9.98 19.68 6.01
CA PHE A 52 -10.69 20.56 6.93
C PHE A 52 -10.51 20.16 8.40
N THR A 53 -10.12 18.91 8.65
CA THR A 53 -9.85 18.42 10.01
C THR A 53 -8.36 18.18 10.24
N VAL A 54 -7.96 18.29 11.50
CA VAL A 54 -6.59 18.03 11.92
C VAL A 54 -6.33 16.53 11.85
N ALA A 55 -5.17 16.14 11.30
CA ALA A 55 -4.72 14.75 11.14
C ALA A 55 -5.37 13.92 10.01
N GLU A 56 -6.26 14.51 9.21
CA GLU A 56 -6.63 13.93 7.91
C GLU A 56 -5.43 13.95 6.93
N PRO A 57 -5.36 12.99 5.98
CA PRO A 57 -4.35 13.00 4.94
C PRO A 57 -4.67 14.08 3.90
N SER A 58 -3.63 14.70 3.35
CA SER A 58 -3.79 15.66 2.24
C SER A 58 -3.85 14.98 0.89
N VAL A 59 -3.29 13.77 0.81
CA VAL A 59 -3.32 12.86 -0.34
C VAL A 59 -3.60 11.47 0.21
N GLU A 60 -4.55 10.74 -0.36
CA GLU A 60 -4.83 9.36 0.05
C GLU A 60 -5.41 8.55 -1.12
N VAL A 61 -4.85 7.35 -1.30
CA VAL A 61 -5.29 6.40 -2.30
C VAL A 61 -5.49 5.03 -1.67
N ILE A 62 -6.64 4.42 -1.93
CA ILE A 62 -6.91 3.02 -1.62
C ILE A 62 -6.57 2.20 -2.86
N PHE A 63 -5.77 1.14 -2.69
CA PHE A 63 -5.51 0.15 -3.73
C PHE A 63 -6.10 -1.18 -3.30
N GLU A 64 -6.76 -1.85 -4.24
CA GLU A 64 -7.35 -3.16 -3.98
C GLU A 64 -6.72 -4.21 -4.89
N ALA A 65 -6.50 -5.40 -4.32
CA ALA A 65 -5.93 -6.57 -4.98
C ALA A 65 -6.77 -7.81 -4.62
N THR A 66 -6.56 -8.92 -5.34
CA THR A 66 -7.15 -10.22 -5.00
C THR A 66 -6.06 -11.20 -4.56
N SER A 67 -6.13 -11.66 -3.32
CA SER A 67 -5.21 -12.66 -2.76
C SER A 67 -5.34 -14.00 -3.50
N PRO A 68 -4.22 -14.71 -3.76
CA PRO A 68 -4.25 -16.05 -4.30
C PRO A 68 -4.80 -17.10 -3.34
N THR A 69 -4.69 -16.85 -2.02
CA THR A 69 -5.19 -17.73 -0.96
C THR A 69 -6.14 -16.95 -0.05
N GLU A 70 -7.12 -17.64 0.51
CA GLU A 70 -8.05 -17.04 1.48
C GLU A 70 -7.40 -16.90 2.86
N THR A 71 -6.46 -17.78 3.20
CA THR A 71 -5.80 -17.83 4.51
C THR A 71 -4.29 -17.72 4.36
N PRO A 72 -3.74 -16.56 3.94
CA PRO A 72 -2.29 -16.39 3.87
C PRO A 72 -1.66 -16.61 5.24
N GLN A 73 -0.47 -17.21 5.27
CA GLN A 73 0.34 -17.28 6.49
C GLN A 73 1.03 -15.96 6.76
N ASP A 74 1.34 -15.21 5.70
CA ASP A 74 1.96 -13.90 5.80
C ASP A 74 1.57 -12.95 4.66
N LEU A 75 1.54 -11.64 4.96
CA LEU A 75 1.15 -10.58 4.04
C LEU A 75 2.01 -9.32 4.22
N GLY A 76 2.70 -8.93 3.16
CA GLY A 76 3.50 -7.70 3.06
C GLY A 76 3.11 -6.86 1.85
N VAL A 77 3.57 -5.61 1.80
CA VAL A 77 3.40 -4.72 0.65
C VAL A 77 4.70 -3.99 0.34
N GLU A 78 5.01 -3.85 -0.94
CA GLU A 78 5.97 -2.89 -1.46
C GLU A 78 5.23 -1.72 -2.09
N VAL A 79 5.61 -0.52 -1.69
CA VAL A 79 5.10 0.74 -2.22
C VAL A 79 6.29 1.53 -2.74
N GLU A 80 6.36 1.71 -4.05
CA GLU A 80 7.30 2.61 -4.71
C GLU A 80 6.59 3.94 -4.95
N ALA A 81 7.06 4.98 -4.26
CA ALA A 81 6.37 6.26 -4.22
C ALA A 81 7.31 7.40 -3.81
N MET A 82 6.91 8.62 -4.16
CA MET A 82 7.54 9.85 -3.69
C MET A 82 6.49 10.93 -3.35
N CYS A 83 6.92 11.90 -2.55
CA CYS A 83 6.13 13.06 -2.16
C CYS A 83 6.92 14.32 -2.48
N THR A 84 6.29 15.24 -3.23
CA THR A 84 6.92 16.55 -3.49
C THR A 84 6.74 17.52 -2.33
N GLY A 85 5.86 17.20 -1.37
CA GLY A 85 5.60 17.97 -0.15
C GLY A 85 6.58 17.65 0.98
N SER A 86 7.14 18.67 1.64
CA SER A 86 7.97 18.50 2.83
C SER A 86 7.79 19.66 3.81
N PRO A 87 7.72 19.41 5.14
CA PRO A 87 7.69 18.10 5.79
C PRO A 87 6.31 17.41 5.66
N ALA A 88 6.31 16.14 5.28
CA ALA A 88 5.12 15.28 5.23
C ALA A 88 5.42 13.88 5.80
N ILE A 89 4.39 13.18 6.25
CA ILE A 89 4.47 11.79 6.71
C ILE A 89 3.75 10.90 5.71
N GLN A 90 4.40 9.83 5.28
CA GLN A 90 3.74 8.72 4.59
C GLN A 90 3.16 7.76 5.62
N ARG A 91 1.91 7.36 5.41
CA ARG A 91 1.24 6.34 6.20
C ARG A 91 0.71 5.26 5.27
N ILE A 92 1.00 4.00 5.60
CA ILE A 92 0.48 2.82 4.92
C ILE A 92 -0.40 2.09 5.91
N GLU A 93 -1.62 1.76 5.50
CA GLU A 93 -2.62 1.06 6.31
C GLU A 93 -3.16 -0.13 5.56
N TYR A 94 -3.43 -1.22 6.28
CA TYR A 94 -4.19 -2.36 5.77
C TYR A 94 -5.63 -2.27 6.26
N TYR A 95 -6.56 -2.72 5.44
CA TYR A 95 -7.94 -2.89 5.89
C TYR A 95 -8.09 -4.26 6.56
N ASN A 96 -8.41 -4.26 7.85
CA ASN A 96 -8.78 -5.46 8.58
C ASN A 96 -10.27 -5.75 8.35
N PHE A 97 -10.57 -6.84 7.64
CA PHE A 97 -11.94 -7.26 7.32
C PHE A 97 -12.68 -7.86 8.53
N THR A 98 -11.96 -8.37 9.53
CA THR A 98 -12.51 -8.87 10.79
C THR A 98 -13.01 -7.72 11.67
N THR A 99 -12.20 -6.69 11.86
CA THR A 99 -12.54 -5.53 12.71
C THR A 99 -13.24 -4.41 11.95
N GLN A 100 -13.23 -4.46 10.62
CA GLN A 100 -13.75 -3.42 9.73
C GLN A 100 -13.06 -2.06 9.94
N THR A 101 -11.76 -2.08 10.22
CA THR A 101 -10.96 -0.87 10.48
C THR A 101 -9.70 -0.83 9.64
N TRP A 102 -9.20 0.39 9.40
CA TRP A 102 -7.88 0.59 8.84
C TRP A 102 -6.85 0.54 9.97
N GLU A 103 -5.81 -0.26 9.76
CA GLU A 103 -4.75 -0.43 10.73
C GLU A 103 -3.40 -0.03 10.13
N VAL A 104 -2.70 0.89 10.77
CA VAL A 104 -1.37 1.35 10.35
C VAL A 104 -0.39 0.18 10.35
N VAL A 105 0.25 -0.05 9.20
CA VAL A 105 1.35 -1.02 9.04
C VAL A 105 2.70 -0.34 9.02
N ASP A 106 2.74 0.90 8.54
CA ASP A 106 3.96 1.69 8.45
C ASP A 106 3.63 3.18 8.52
N GLU A 107 4.45 3.93 9.23
CA GLU A 107 4.39 5.39 9.27
C GLU A 107 5.81 5.94 9.33
N ARG A 108 6.16 6.82 8.40
CA ARG A 108 7.51 7.39 8.27
C ARG A 108 7.49 8.76 7.62
N ASN A 109 8.63 9.45 7.63
CA ASN A 109 8.79 10.65 6.80
C ASN A 109 8.56 10.28 5.34
N ALA A 110 7.79 11.13 4.64
CA ALA A 110 7.51 10.91 3.24
C ALA A 110 8.82 10.97 2.42
N PRO A 111 9.06 10.02 1.50
CA PRO A 111 10.23 10.05 0.64
C PRO A 111 10.15 11.25 -0.33
N ASP A 112 11.23 12.03 -0.44
CA ASP A 112 11.33 13.22 -1.31
C ASP A 112 11.88 12.91 -2.71
N PHE A 113 12.30 11.67 -2.93
CA PHE A 113 12.64 11.08 -4.22
C PHE A 113 12.00 9.69 -4.31
N ASP A 114 12.09 9.06 -5.48
CA ASP A 114 11.47 7.76 -5.69
C ASP A 114 12.13 6.67 -4.84
N GLN A 115 11.34 6.02 -4.00
CA GLN A 115 11.84 5.05 -3.05
C GLN A 115 10.86 3.88 -2.93
N VAL A 116 11.40 2.66 -2.90
CA VAL A 116 10.65 1.46 -2.54
C VAL A 116 10.58 1.34 -1.02
N ILE A 117 9.37 1.32 -0.49
CA ILE A 117 9.02 1.07 0.90
C ILE A 117 8.42 -0.33 1.00
N SER A 118 9.13 -1.24 1.65
CA SER A 118 8.61 -2.57 1.98
C SER A 118 8.11 -2.58 3.42
N THR A 119 6.90 -3.10 3.61
CA THR A 119 6.40 -3.51 4.92
C THR A 119 6.70 -5.00 5.11
N HIS A 120 7.04 -5.38 6.33
CA HIS A 120 7.19 -6.78 6.67
C HIS A 120 5.83 -7.41 6.99
N GLY A 121 5.82 -8.73 6.88
CA GLY A 121 4.69 -9.59 7.17
C GLY A 121 3.89 -9.22 8.42
N ARG A 122 2.56 -9.07 8.28
CA ARG A 122 1.66 -8.73 9.39
C ARG A 122 0.78 -9.92 9.79
N ALA A 123 0.81 -10.23 11.08
CA ALA A 123 -0.04 -11.26 11.69
C ALA A 123 -1.21 -10.64 12.50
N PRO A 124 -2.42 -11.23 12.46
CA PRO A 124 -2.81 -12.38 11.63
C PRO A 124 -3.04 -11.96 10.17
N ALA A 125 -2.34 -12.58 9.23
CA ALA A 125 -2.50 -12.27 7.81
C ALA A 125 -3.92 -12.52 7.25
N PRO A 126 -4.69 -13.54 7.72
CA PRO A 126 -6.07 -13.74 7.27
C PRO A 126 -7.02 -12.58 7.57
N ASP A 127 -6.76 -11.78 8.61
CA ASP A 127 -7.62 -10.64 8.96
C ASP A 127 -7.65 -9.55 7.86
N TYR A 128 -6.67 -9.55 6.95
CA TYR A 128 -6.55 -8.56 5.88
C TYR A 128 -7.05 -9.07 4.52
N VAL A 129 -7.66 -10.25 4.48
CA VAL A 129 -8.26 -10.86 3.28
C VAL A 129 -9.77 -11.02 3.51
N GLU A 130 -10.60 -10.53 2.59
CA GLU A 130 -12.05 -10.68 2.66
C GLU A 130 -12.47 -12.13 2.36
N ASP A 131 -13.19 -12.75 3.28
CA ASP A 131 -13.77 -14.10 3.10
C ASP A 131 -14.63 -14.19 1.82
N GLY A 132 -14.49 -15.28 1.08
CA GLY A 132 -15.24 -15.57 -0.14
C GLY A 132 -14.83 -14.80 -1.39
N THR A 133 -14.32 -13.56 -1.29
CA THR A 133 -13.84 -12.79 -2.46
C THR A 133 -12.33 -12.74 -2.57
N ARG A 134 -11.61 -12.99 -1.46
CA ARG A 134 -10.16 -12.85 -1.30
C ARG A 134 -9.64 -11.43 -1.55
N LYS A 135 -10.49 -10.43 -1.44
CA LYS A 135 -10.12 -9.03 -1.65
C LYS A 135 -9.19 -8.56 -0.53
N MET A 136 -8.14 -7.84 -0.92
CA MET A 136 -7.22 -7.16 -0.01
C MET A 136 -7.24 -5.67 -0.31
N ARG A 137 -7.01 -4.83 0.71
CA ARG A 137 -6.93 -3.38 0.55
C ARG A 137 -5.77 -2.80 1.33
N ILE A 138 -5.00 -1.96 0.65
CA ILE A 138 -4.10 -1.00 1.29
C ILE A 138 -4.62 0.40 1.08
N LYS A 139 -4.24 1.29 2.00
CA LYS A 139 -4.42 2.72 1.88
C LYS A 139 -3.08 3.37 2.10
N VAL A 140 -2.67 4.20 1.15
CA VAL A 140 -1.40 4.94 1.20
C VAL A 140 -1.72 6.42 1.18
N GLY A 141 -1.34 7.11 2.26
CA GLY A 141 -1.63 8.52 2.44
C GLY A 141 -0.40 9.34 2.80
N TYR A 142 -0.47 10.64 2.48
CA TYR A 142 0.49 11.64 2.91
C TYR A 142 -0.18 12.68 3.81
N HIS A 143 0.37 12.85 5.01
CA HIS A 143 -0.10 13.82 6.00
C HIS A 143 0.82 15.04 6.04
N ASP A 144 0.23 16.22 5.90
CA ASP A 144 0.92 17.50 6.03
C ASP A 144 1.45 17.70 7.47
N ARG A 145 2.76 17.98 7.61
CA ARG A 145 3.42 18.31 8.89
C ARG A 145 3.99 19.73 8.93
N GLY A 146 3.49 20.61 8.07
CA GLY A 146 3.94 21.99 7.93
C GLY A 146 4.47 22.32 6.53
N VAL A 147 3.94 21.69 5.48
CA VAL A 147 4.26 22.03 4.09
C VAL A 147 3.84 23.48 3.83
N THR A 148 4.79 24.32 3.40
CA THR A 148 4.60 25.78 3.30
C THR A 148 4.22 26.27 1.91
N PHE A 149 4.27 25.41 0.89
CA PHE A 149 3.95 25.73 -0.49
C PHE A 149 2.58 25.18 -0.89
N LEU A 150 1.93 25.89 -1.82
CA LEU A 150 0.51 25.70 -2.13
C LEU A 150 0.21 24.40 -2.86
N SER A 151 1.14 23.93 -3.69
CA SER A 151 0.93 22.79 -4.58
C SER A 151 2.02 21.76 -4.35
N TRP A 152 1.62 20.59 -3.87
CA TRP A 152 2.45 19.41 -3.72
C TRP A 152 1.62 18.17 -3.98
N SER A 153 2.28 17.02 -4.18
CA SER A 153 1.62 15.80 -4.64
C SER A 153 2.25 14.57 -4.02
N GLY A 154 1.43 13.55 -3.78
CA GLY A 154 1.89 12.17 -3.69
C GLY A 154 1.96 11.57 -5.09
N GLN A 155 3.04 10.84 -5.37
CA GLN A 155 3.26 10.14 -6.63
C GLN A 155 3.53 8.68 -6.32
N TYR A 156 2.80 7.78 -6.98
CA TYR A 156 2.88 6.34 -6.77
C TYR A 156 3.28 5.68 -8.08
N ASP A 157 4.38 4.93 -8.06
CA ASP A 157 4.95 4.25 -9.24
C ASP A 157 4.63 2.75 -9.23
N ARG A 158 4.73 2.10 -8.06
CA ARG A 158 4.43 0.67 -7.96
C ARG A 158 3.79 0.31 -6.64
N ILE A 159 2.79 -0.55 -6.70
CA ILE A 159 2.19 -1.22 -5.55
C ILE A 159 2.25 -2.72 -5.80
N LEU A 160 2.83 -3.46 -4.85
CA LEU A 160 2.99 -4.91 -4.97
C LEU A 160 2.74 -5.59 -3.63
N TRP A 161 1.77 -6.49 -3.57
CA TRP A 161 1.55 -7.33 -2.41
C TRP A 161 2.45 -8.55 -2.46
N GLY A 162 3.12 -8.88 -1.35
CA GLY A 162 3.77 -10.16 -1.13
C GLY A 162 2.86 -11.05 -0.28
N VAL A 163 2.30 -12.10 -0.88
CA VAL A 163 1.41 -13.05 -0.19
C VAL A 163 2.12 -14.37 -0.02
N VAL A 164 2.08 -14.93 1.17
CA VAL A 164 2.69 -16.24 1.43
C VAL A 164 1.60 -17.26 1.83
N PRO A 165 1.32 -18.29 0.98
CA PRO A 165 0.09 -19.09 1.08
C PRO A 165 -0.13 -19.97 2.31
#